data_AF-A0AAW0HS79-F1
#
_entry.id   AF-A0AAW0HS79-F1
#
_cell.length_a   1.000
_cell.length_b   1.000
_cell.length_c   1.000
_cell.angle_alpha   90.00
_cell.angle_beta   90.00
_cell.angle_gamma   90.00
#
_symmetry.space_group_name_H-M   'P 1'
#
loop_
_entity.id
_entity.type
_entity.pdbx_description
1 polymer ?
#
loop_
_entity_poly.entity_id
_entity_poly.type
_entity_poly.pdbx_seq_one_letter_code
_entity_poly.pdbx_strand_id
1 'polypeptide(L)'
;MAALRPPLKPKIIKKRTKKFIQHQSDRFVKIEQDWRKPRVIRSSLNQQMATQLLKFAHKYRLQTKQKKLRLLARAGKKVAGKGDVTIKRPPLLRAEVNTVTTLVENKKAQLD
;
A
#
# COMPACT_ATOMS: atom_id res chain seq x y z
N MET A 1 -11.13 -63.40 -39.38
CA MET A 1 -10.53 -62.06 -39.10
C MET A 1 -11.24 -61.48 -37.88
N ALA A 2 -10.55 -61.31 -36.76
CA ALA A 2 -11.14 -60.72 -35.55
C ALA A 2 -11.11 -59.19 -35.68
N ALA A 3 -12.27 -58.53 -35.60
CA ALA A 3 -12.36 -57.08 -35.67
C ALA A 3 -11.84 -56.46 -34.36
N LEU A 4 -10.85 -55.56 -34.45
CA LEU A 4 -10.34 -54.81 -33.32
C LEU A 4 -11.42 -53.85 -32.80
N ARG A 5 -11.87 -54.01 -31.55
CA ARG A 5 -12.81 -53.06 -30.93
C ARG A 5 -12.09 -51.75 -30.60
N PRO A 6 -12.63 -50.59 -30.98
CA PRO A 6 -12.00 -49.31 -30.66
C PRO A 6 -12.00 -49.06 -29.13
N PRO A 7 -10.96 -48.40 -28.61
CA PRO A 7 -10.83 -48.16 -27.17
C PRO A 7 -11.93 -47.24 -26.65
N LEU A 8 -12.61 -47.67 -25.58
CA LEU A 8 -13.59 -46.84 -24.87
C LEU A 8 -12.87 -45.67 -24.19
N LYS A 9 -13.24 -44.43 -24.54
CA LYS A 9 -12.71 -43.21 -23.91
C LYS A 9 -13.66 -42.76 -22.80
N PRO A 10 -13.36 -43.01 -21.51
CA PRO A 10 -14.23 -42.56 -20.42
C PRO A 10 -14.29 -41.03 -20.39
N LYS A 11 -15.49 -40.49 -20.11
CA LYS A 11 -15.69 -39.04 -19.99
C LYS A 11 -14.93 -38.51 -18.78
N ILE A 12 -13.93 -37.66 -19.01
CA ILE A 12 -13.13 -37.04 -17.94
C ILE A 12 -14.02 -36.01 -17.21
N ILE A 13 -14.54 -36.41 -16.06
CA ILE A 13 -15.34 -35.54 -15.19
C ILE A 13 -14.42 -34.99 -14.11
N LYS A 14 -14.43 -33.66 -13.91
CA LYS A 14 -13.70 -33.03 -12.81
C LYS A 14 -14.24 -33.55 -11.48
N LYS A 15 -13.42 -34.29 -10.74
CA LYS A 15 -13.79 -34.88 -9.44
C LYS A 15 -14.01 -33.83 -8.35
N ARG A 16 -13.46 -32.63 -8.51
CA ARG A 16 -13.64 -31.48 -7.62
C ARG A 16 -13.93 -30.23 -8.44
N THR A 17 -15.07 -29.60 -8.18
CA THR A 17 -15.51 -28.33 -8.78
C THR A 17 -15.23 -27.12 -7.89
N LYS A 18 -14.86 -27.36 -6.62
CA LYS A 18 -14.53 -26.30 -5.65
C LYS A 18 -13.25 -25.59 -6.07
N LYS A 19 -13.27 -24.24 -6.08
CA LYS A 19 -12.09 -23.40 -6.32
C LYS A 19 -10.95 -23.79 -5.37
N PHE A 20 -9.72 -23.78 -5.87
CA PHE A 20 -8.53 -24.04 -5.06
C PHE A 20 -8.46 -22.99 -3.96
N ILE A 21 -8.61 -23.41 -2.71
CA ILE A 21 -8.31 -22.55 -1.57
C ILE A 21 -6.79 -22.59 -1.48
N GLN A 22 -6.12 -21.52 -1.91
CA GLN A 22 -4.70 -21.39 -1.63
C GLN A 22 -4.54 -21.44 -0.11
N HIS A 23 -3.85 -22.47 0.37
CA HIS A 23 -3.36 -22.50 1.74
C HIS A 23 -2.32 -21.40 1.85
N GLN A 24 -2.74 -20.22 2.33
CA GLN A 24 -1.81 -19.25 2.88
C GLN A 24 -1.30 -19.92 4.15
N SER A 25 -0.17 -20.63 4.07
CA SER A 25 0.51 -21.09 5.27
C SER A 25 0.67 -19.89 6.15
N ASP A 26 0.02 -19.92 7.31
CA ASP A 26 0.12 -18.86 8.26
C ASP A 26 1.60 -18.78 8.65
N ARG A 27 2.32 -17.80 8.08
CA ARG A 27 3.71 -17.53 8.46
C ARG A 27 3.79 -17.06 9.92
N PHE A 28 2.64 -16.93 10.61
CA PHE A 28 2.48 -16.70 12.03
C PHE A 28 2.31 -17.98 12.86
N VAL A 29 2.88 -19.12 12.46
CA VAL A 29 3.33 -20.05 13.51
C VAL A 29 4.31 -19.23 14.35
N LYS A 30 3.89 -18.87 15.57
CA LYS A 30 4.69 -18.06 16.51
C LYS A 30 6.06 -18.71 16.60
N ILE A 31 7.04 -18.13 15.92
CA ILE A 31 8.43 -18.55 16.04
C ILE A 31 8.77 -18.32 17.51
N GLU A 32 9.15 -19.40 18.18
CA GLU A 32 9.57 -19.36 19.57
C GLU A 32 10.75 -18.40 19.73
N GLN A 33 11.03 -17.97 20.96
CA GLN A 33 12.04 -16.95 21.20
C GLN A 33 13.45 -17.56 21.06
N ASP A 34 13.82 -17.89 19.82
CA ASP A 34 15.07 -18.56 19.49
C ASP A 34 16.26 -17.60 19.57
N TRP A 35 17.43 -18.19 19.84
CA TRP A 35 18.82 -17.67 19.82
C TRP A 35 19.25 -16.89 18.56
N ARG A 36 18.34 -16.63 17.61
CA ARG A 36 18.62 -15.84 16.40
C ARG A 36 18.52 -14.34 16.68
N LYS A 37 19.46 -13.56 16.12
CA LYS A 37 19.34 -12.09 16.06
C LYS A 37 18.00 -11.72 15.40
N PRO A 38 17.13 -10.90 16.03
CA PRO A 38 15.80 -10.63 15.51
C PRO A 38 15.92 -9.96 14.13
N ARG A 39 15.55 -10.70 13.08
CA ARG A 39 15.50 -10.21 11.69
C ARG A 39 14.24 -9.42 11.37
N VAL A 40 13.23 -9.48 12.24
CA VAL A 40 11.87 -9.01 11.97
C VAL A 40 11.40 -8.09 13.08
N ILE A 41 10.67 -7.04 12.71
CA ILE A 41 10.01 -6.12 13.62
C ILE A 41 8.86 -6.86 14.33
N ARG A 42 9.06 -7.20 15.60
CA ARG A 42 8.03 -7.87 16.44
C ARG A 42 7.22 -6.89 17.28
N SER A 43 7.80 -5.74 17.62
CA SER A 43 7.15 -4.71 18.44
C SER A 43 6.29 -3.79 17.57
N SER A 44 5.07 -3.54 18.02
CA SER A 44 4.15 -2.59 17.39
C SER A 44 3.82 -1.44 18.33
N LEU A 45 3.32 -0.34 17.76
CA LEU A 45 2.67 0.71 18.53
C LEU A 45 1.43 0.15 19.25
N ASN A 46 1.19 0.63 20.46
CA ASN A 46 -0.04 0.43 21.20
C ASN A 46 -1.22 1.11 20.49
N GLN A 47 -2.42 0.57 20.69
CA GLN A 47 -3.63 0.96 19.97
C GLN A 47 -3.97 2.45 20.12
N GLN A 48 -3.75 3.02 21.32
CA GLN A 48 -4.04 4.42 21.61
C GLN A 48 -3.16 5.36 20.79
N MET A 49 -1.85 5.17 20.80
CA MET A 49 -0.92 6.00 20.02
C MET A 49 -1.09 5.77 18.51
N ALA A 50 -1.38 4.53 18.08
CA ALA A 50 -1.70 4.26 16.68
C ALA A 50 -2.93 5.06 16.21
N THR A 51 -3.96 5.16 17.05
CA THR A 51 -5.17 5.95 16.75
C THR A 51 -4.84 7.45 16.65
N GLN A 52 -4.00 7.97 17.54
CA GLN A 52 -3.55 9.37 17.50
C GLN A 52 -2.75 9.67 16.22
N LEU A 53 -1.82 8.80 15.85
CA LEU A 53 -1.02 8.91 14.63
C LEU A 53 -1.88 8.85 13.36
N LEU A 54 -2.89 7.98 13.33
CA LEU A 54 -3.82 7.90 12.20
C LEU A 54 -4.68 9.17 12.06
N LYS A 55 -5.09 9.79 13.18
CA LYS A 55 -5.77 11.10 13.16
C LYS A 55 -4.85 12.20 12.62
N PHE A 56 -3.58 12.23 13.05
CA PHE A 56 -2.58 13.14 12.51
C PHE A 56 -2.38 12.93 11.00
N ALA A 57 -2.26 11.68 10.57
CA ALA A 57 -2.09 11.34 9.16
C ALA A 57 -3.29 11.72 8.29
N HIS A 58 -4.50 11.64 8.84
CA HIS A 58 -5.71 12.09 8.17
C HIS A 58 -5.68 13.61 7.89
N LYS A 59 -5.16 14.42 8.83
CA LYS A 59 -5.04 15.88 8.68
C LYS A 59 -4.11 16.28 7.53
N TYR A 60 -2.98 15.60 7.38
CA TYR A 60 -1.93 15.93 6.39
C TYR A 60 -1.91 15.01 5.16
N ARG A 61 -3.05 14.40 4.84
CA ARG A 61 -3.20 13.45 3.74
C ARG A 61 -2.98 14.11 2.37
N LEU A 62 -2.29 13.40 1.48
CA LEU A 62 -2.11 13.78 0.08
C LEU A 62 -3.44 13.80 -0.68
N GLN A 63 -3.76 14.93 -1.30
CA GLN A 63 -5.00 15.13 -2.07
C GLN A 63 -4.71 15.15 -3.58
N THR A 64 -4.74 13.98 -4.21
CA THR A 64 -4.48 13.83 -5.65
C THR A 64 -5.58 14.46 -6.51
N LYS A 65 -6.86 14.29 -6.13
CA LYS A 65 -8.02 14.86 -6.86
C LYS A 65 -8.08 16.40 -6.79
N GLN A 66 -7.68 17.00 -5.67
CA GLN A 66 -7.66 18.46 -5.52
C GLN A 66 -6.57 19.13 -6.34
N LYS A 67 -5.52 18.41 -6.75
CA LYS A 67 -4.43 18.96 -7.57
C LYS A 67 -4.95 19.53 -8.90
N LYS A 68 -5.83 18.80 -9.59
CA LYS A 68 -6.40 19.25 -10.89
C LYS A 68 -7.23 20.51 -10.72
N LEU A 69 -8.14 20.53 -9.75
CA LEU A 69 -8.98 21.70 -9.44
C LEU A 69 -8.14 22.91 -9.03
N ARG A 70 -7.09 22.71 -8.23
CA ARG A 70 -6.16 23.79 -7.84
C ARG A 70 -5.40 24.36 -9.03
N LEU A 71 -4.98 23.51 -9.98
CA LEU A 71 -4.31 23.94 -11.20
C LEU A 71 -5.24 24.74 -12.09
N LEU A 72 -6.50 24.30 -12.26
CA LEU A 72 -7.53 25.04 -13.00
C LEU A 72 -7.82 26.41 -12.37
N ALA A 73 -7.97 26.47 -11.04
CA ALA A 73 -8.15 27.73 -10.32
C ALA A 73 -6.95 28.68 -10.47
N ARG A 74 -5.72 28.15 -10.51
CA ARG A 74 -4.52 28.95 -10.77
C ARG A 74 -4.49 29.48 -12.20
N ALA A 75 -4.85 28.66 -13.17
CA ALA A 75 -4.95 29.08 -14.57
C ALA A 75 -6.00 30.19 -14.74
N GLY A 76 -7.18 30.04 -14.11
CA GLY A 76 -8.22 31.08 -14.13
C GLY A 76 -7.76 32.41 -13.53
N LYS A 77 -7.03 32.38 -12.41
CA LYS A 77 -6.46 33.60 -11.80
C LYS A 77 -5.42 34.28 -12.71
N LYS A 78 -4.60 33.48 -13.39
CA LYS A 78 -3.57 33.97 -14.33
C LYS A 78 -4.18 34.65 -15.56
N VAL A 79 -5.25 34.07 -16.11
CA VAL A 79 -6.00 34.68 -17.22
C VAL A 79 -6.65 36.00 -16.78
N ALA A 80 -7.15 36.08 -15.54
CA ALA A 80 -7.72 37.30 -14.97
C ALA A 80 -6.69 38.40 -14.62
N GLY A 81 -5.46 38.34 -15.16
CA GLY A 81 -4.42 39.36 -14.96
C GLY A 81 -3.81 39.41 -13.56
N LYS A 82 -4.27 38.57 -12.63
CA LYS A 82 -3.61 38.37 -11.33
C LYS A 82 -2.39 37.50 -11.62
N GLY A 83 -1.19 38.09 -11.63
CA GLY A 83 0.08 37.45 -11.99
C GLY A 83 0.38 36.15 -11.23
N ASP A 84 1.53 35.53 -11.51
CA ASP A 84 1.89 34.23 -10.91
C ASP A 84 2.28 34.38 -9.43
N VAL A 85 1.28 34.45 -8.55
CA VAL A 85 1.48 34.60 -7.10
C VAL A 85 2.14 33.34 -6.53
N THR A 86 3.28 33.50 -5.85
CA THR A 86 3.95 32.44 -5.09
C THR A 86 3.10 32.01 -3.90
N ILE A 87 2.32 30.94 -4.07
CA ILE A 87 1.51 30.34 -3.01
C ILE A 87 2.37 29.33 -2.21
N LYS A 88 2.48 29.54 -0.89
CA LYS A 88 3.10 28.58 0.04
C LYS A 88 2.30 27.28 0.01
N ARG A 89 2.98 26.15 -0.22
CA ARG A 89 2.32 24.82 -0.24
C ARG A 89 2.05 24.36 1.20
N PRO A 90 0.88 23.77 1.48
CA PRO A 90 0.63 23.19 2.78
C PRO A 90 1.58 22.00 3.02
N PRO A 91 2.00 21.76 4.27
CA PRO A 91 2.76 20.57 4.62
C PRO A 91 1.91 19.31 4.38
N LEU A 92 2.54 18.27 3.86
CA LEU A 92 1.91 16.99 3.52
C LEU A 92 2.82 15.85 3.94
N LEU A 93 2.22 14.71 4.31
CA LEU A 93 2.98 13.50 4.59
C LEU A 93 3.66 12.93 3.35
N ARG A 94 4.82 12.30 3.56
CA ARG A 94 5.58 11.57 2.53
C ARG A 94 5.41 10.08 2.75
N ALA A 95 5.13 9.33 1.69
CA ALA A 95 4.78 7.91 1.77
C ALA A 95 5.83 6.98 1.15
N GLU A 96 6.77 7.50 0.36
CA GLU A 96 7.74 6.67 -0.38
C GLU A 96 9.02 6.45 0.41
N VAL A 97 9.51 5.22 0.44
CA VAL A 97 10.70 4.80 1.22
C VAL A 97 11.91 5.68 0.89
N ASN A 98 12.25 5.83 -0.39
CA ASN A 98 13.40 6.63 -0.83
C ASN A 98 13.26 8.12 -0.45
N THR A 99 12.04 8.65 -0.45
CA THR A 99 11.79 10.03 -0.04
C THR A 99 11.98 10.17 1.47
N VAL A 100 11.54 9.17 2.25
CA VAL A 100 11.68 9.19 3.71
C VAL A 100 13.15 9.04 4.12
N THR A 101 13.90 8.13 3.51
CA THR A 101 15.33 7.93 3.84
C THR A 101 16.14 9.21 3.60
N THR A 102 15.99 9.83 2.43
CA THR A 102 16.68 11.10 2.14
C THR A 102 16.28 12.23 3.09
N LEU A 103 15.03 12.30 3.56
CA LEU A 103 14.61 13.32 4.53
C LEU A 103 15.15 13.06 5.93
N VAL A 104 15.27 11.80 6.33
CA VAL A 104 15.87 11.40 7.61
C VAL A 104 17.37 11.69 7.60
N GLU A 105 18.09 11.33 6.54
CA GLU A 105 19.52 11.62 6.38
C GLU A 105 19.82 13.12 6.44
N ASN A 106 18.96 13.93 5.81
CA ASN A 106 19.06 15.38 5.84
C ASN A 106 18.55 16.03 7.14
N LYS A 107 18.11 15.25 8.14
CA LYS A 107 17.52 15.72 9.41
C LYS A 107 16.32 16.66 9.22
N LYS A 108 15.52 16.43 8.18
CA LYS A 108 14.30 17.21 7.86
C LYS A 108 13.01 16.48 8.21
N ALA A 109 13.08 15.20 8.58
CA ALA A 109 11.92 14.43 9.00
C ALA A 109 11.60 14.69 10.48
N GLN A 110 10.33 14.94 10.79
CA GLN A 110 9.78 15.09 12.14
C GLN A 110 8.48 14.31 12.26
N LEU A 111 8.25 13.73 13.44
CA LEU A 111 7.02 13.02 13.79
C LEU A 111 6.85 13.19 15.29
N ASP A 112 6.09 14.23 15.66
CA ASP A 112 5.78 14.64 17.04
C ASP A 112 4.36 14.25 17.43
#